data_AF-A0A9E4K1D3-F1
#
_entry.id   AF-A0A9E4K1D3-F1
#
_cell.length_a   1.000
_cell.length_b   1.000
_cell.length_c   1.000
_cell.angle_alpha   90.00
_cell.angle_beta   90.00
_cell.angle_gamma   90.00
#
_symmetry.space_group_name_H-M   'P 1'
#
loop_
_entity.id
_entity.type
_entity.pdbx_description
1 polymer ?
#
loop_
_entity_poly.entity_id
_entity_poly.type
_entity_poly.pdbx_seq_one_letter_code
_entity_poly.pdbx_strand_id
1 'polypeptide(L)'
;MIKNKNQSEALQWIVSLLNQHQIPFLICSGLAAIGYGSKRELNDIDLFVPGKLFKKVVLLGNEQIRKPPQRYCEVSEGWGLEYIQFIYCGIKIEVGNPNGAKIFDKKMKNGPLWN
;
A
#
# COMPACT_ATOMS: atom_id res chain seq x y z
N MET A 1 12.94 -22.15 11.42
CA MET A 1 12.51 -20.97 10.64
C MET A 1 11.57 -20.15 11.51
N ILE A 2 11.88 -18.87 11.74
CA ILE A 2 10.94 -17.96 12.42
C ILE A 2 9.80 -17.70 11.44
N LYS A 3 8.56 -18.11 11.78
CA LYS A 3 7.40 -17.73 10.98
C LYS A 3 7.40 -16.20 10.86
N ASN A 4 7.33 -15.69 9.63
CA ASN A 4 7.22 -14.28 9.27
C ASN A 4 8.50 -13.42 9.27
N LYS A 5 9.71 -14.00 9.21
CA LYS A 5 10.97 -13.22 9.15
C LYS A 5 10.95 -12.15 8.05
N ASN A 6 10.53 -12.51 6.84
CA ASN A 6 10.53 -11.59 5.70
C ASN A 6 9.50 -10.45 5.86
N GLN A 7 8.34 -10.72 6.46
CA GLN A 7 7.33 -9.69 6.74
C GLN A 7 7.85 -8.68 7.76
N SER A 8 8.54 -9.14 8.82
CA SER A 8 9.15 -8.24 9.80
C SER A 8 10.24 -7.37 9.17
N GLU A 9 11.10 -7.94 8.32
CA GLU A 9 12.13 -7.18 7.59
C GLU A 9 11.54 -6.15 6.62
N ALA A 10 10.50 -6.56 5.87
CA ALA A 10 9.77 -5.69 4.95
C ALA A 10 9.08 -4.52 5.68
N LEU A 11 8.42 -4.80 6.81
CA LEU A 11 7.80 -3.77 7.64
C LEU A 11 8.83 -2.83 8.24
N GLN A 12 9.93 -3.38 8.76
CA GLN A 12 11.03 -2.58 9.31
C GLN A 12 11.63 -1.66 8.26
N TRP A 13 11.86 -2.14 7.03
CA TRP A 13 12.38 -1.32 5.94
C TRP A 13 11.46 -0.12 5.66
N ILE A 14 10.18 -0.35 5.38
CA ILE A 14 9.28 0.74 4.98
C ILE A 14 9.03 1.71 6.14
N VAL A 15 8.86 1.23 7.37
CA VAL A 15 8.67 2.09 8.54
C VAL A 15 9.92 2.92 8.83
N SER A 16 11.12 2.33 8.70
CA SER A 16 12.38 3.07 8.90
C SER A 16 12.56 4.16 7.85
N LEU A 17 12.28 3.86 6.57
CA LEU A 17 12.32 4.83 5.48
C LEU A 17 11.35 5.99 5.73
N LEU A 18 10.11 5.71 6.14
CA LEU A 18 9.12 6.75 6.41
C LEU A 18 9.50 7.60 7.63
N ASN A 19 9.94 6.96 8.73
CA ASN A 19 10.33 7.66 9.95
C ASN A 19 11.57 8.53 9.77
N GLN A 20 12.61 8.03 9.08
CA GLN A 20 13.84 8.78 8.79
C GLN A 20 13.54 10.09 8.04
N HIS A 21 12.51 10.08 7.20
CA HIS A 21 12.11 11.22 6.38
C HIS A 21 10.91 12.00 6.95
N GLN A 22 10.48 11.69 8.18
CA GLN A 22 9.36 12.31 8.90
C GLN A 22 8.06 12.29 8.07
N ILE A 23 7.81 11.17 7.39
CA ILE A 23 6.60 10.96 6.59
C ILE A 23 5.59 10.24 7.47
N PRO A 24 4.50 10.90 7.91
CA PRO A 24 3.46 10.21 8.65
C PRO A 24 2.76 9.20 7.73
N PHE A 25 2.30 8.10 8.31
CA PHE A 25 1.63 7.03 7.59
C PHE A 25 0.52 6.39 8.42
N LEU A 26 -0.40 5.72 7.73
CA LEU A 26 -1.47 4.94 8.32
C LEU A 26 -1.38 3.51 7.80
N ILE A 27 -1.19 2.55 8.70
CA ILE A 27 -1.27 1.12 8.37
C ILE A 27 -2.74 0.74 8.18
N CYS A 28 -3.06 -0.01 7.13
CA CYS A 28 -4.41 -0.46 6.83
C CYS A 28 -4.43 -1.98 6.50
N SER A 29 -5.59 -2.48 6.09
CA SER A 29 -5.75 -3.86 5.58
C SER A 29 -5.31 -4.94 6.59
N GLY A 30 -4.64 -6.00 6.11
CA GLY A 30 -4.28 -7.20 6.87
C GLY A 30 -3.45 -6.92 8.11
N LEU A 31 -2.45 -6.04 8.03
CA LEU A 31 -1.59 -5.72 9.17
C LEU A 31 -2.37 -4.96 10.26
N ALA A 32 -3.22 -4.01 9.86
CA ALA A 32 -4.11 -3.33 10.81
C ALA A 32 -5.07 -4.33 11.48
N ALA A 33 -5.68 -5.23 10.71
CA ALA A 33 -6.58 -6.26 11.26
C ALA A 33 -5.89 -7.17 12.28
N ILE A 34 -4.63 -7.56 12.03
CA ILE A 34 -3.82 -8.32 13.00
C ILE A 34 -3.56 -7.50 14.26
N GLY A 35 -3.24 -6.20 14.12
CA GLY A 35 -3.08 -5.28 15.25
C GLY A 35 -4.33 -5.19 16.15
N TYR A 36 -5.52 -5.41 15.57
CA TYR A 36 -6.79 -5.47 16.30
C TYR A 36 -7.23 -6.91 16.69
N GLY A 37 -6.31 -7.88 16.68
CA GLY A 37 -6.53 -9.22 17.21
C GLY A 37 -6.94 -10.30 16.19
N SER A 38 -6.95 -9.98 14.89
CA SER A 38 -7.14 -11.01 13.87
C SER A 38 -5.98 -12.03 13.86
N LYS A 39 -6.32 -13.30 13.66
CA LYS A 39 -5.34 -14.42 13.56
C LYS A 39 -5.01 -14.80 12.11
N ARG A 40 -5.42 -13.98 11.14
CA ARG A 40 -5.13 -14.21 9.71
C ARG A 40 -3.63 -14.16 9.43
N GLU A 41 -3.20 -14.84 8.37
CA GLU A 41 -1.84 -14.69 7.86
C GLU A 41 -1.65 -13.31 7.21
N LEU A 42 -0.42 -12.81 7.30
CA LEU A 42 -0.01 -11.55 6.67
C LEU A 42 0.69 -11.83 5.34
N ASN A 43 0.06 -11.42 4.25
CA ASN A 43 0.55 -11.64 2.88
C ASN A 43 1.33 -10.43 2.36
N ASP A 44 0.85 -9.23 2.69
CA ASP A 44 1.33 -7.95 2.21
C ASP A 44 1.22 -6.87 3.29
N ILE A 45 1.88 -5.75 3.06
CA ILE A 45 1.85 -4.59 3.94
C ILE A 45 1.22 -3.43 3.16
N ASP A 46 0.06 -2.98 3.62
CA ASP A 46 -0.65 -1.86 3.00
C ASP A 46 -0.61 -0.65 3.95
N LEU A 47 -0.28 0.52 3.38
CA LEU A 47 -0.28 1.77 4.12
C LEU A 47 -0.66 2.96 3.25
N PHE A 48 -1.14 4.03 3.88
CA PHE A 48 -1.35 5.32 3.25
C PHE A 48 -0.34 6.34 3.75
N VAL A 49 0.06 7.25 2.87
CA VAL A 49 0.82 8.47 3.20
C VAL A 49 0.06 9.70 2.72
N PRO A 50 0.26 10.90 3.31
CA PRO A 50 -0.33 12.11 2.79
C PRO A 50 0.04 12.33 1.32
N GLY A 51 -0.92 12.67 0.47
CA GLY A 51 -0.66 12.80 -0.97
C GLY A 51 0.43 13.81 -1.33
N LYS A 52 0.58 14.87 -0.54
CA LYS A 52 1.68 15.85 -0.69
C LYS A 52 3.09 15.24 -0.52
N LEU A 53 3.20 14.09 0.15
CA LEU A 53 4.44 13.36 0.40
C LEU A 53 4.57 12.11 -0.46
N PHE A 54 3.54 11.72 -1.23
CA PHE A 54 3.54 10.50 -2.02
C PHE A 54 4.72 10.43 -3.00
N LYS A 55 4.94 11.50 -3.79
CA LYS A 55 6.09 11.59 -4.70
C LYS A 55 7.44 11.42 -3.99
N LYS A 56 7.57 11.89 -2.75
CA LYS A 56 8.79 11.71 -1.95
C LYS A 56 9.01 10.24 -1.64
N VAL A 57 7.96 9.50 -1.26
CA VAL A 57 8.04 8.05 -1.01
C VAL A 57 8.44 7.27 -2.25
N VAL A 58 7.87 7.62 -3.41
CA VAL A 58 8.24 7.03 -4.71
C VAL A 58 9.75 7.15 -4.95
N LEU A 59 10.31 8.36 -4.80
CA LEU A 59 11.72 8.62 -5.04
C LEU A 59 12.62 7.86 -4.06
N LEU A 60 12.25 7.84 -2.77
CA LEU A 60 13.02 7.16 -1.73
C LEU A 60 13.04 5.63 -1.89
N GLY A 61 11.95 5.05 -2.41
CA GLY A 61 11.81 3.60 -2.61
C GLY A 61 12.13 3.10 -4.01
N ASN A 62 12.71 3.95 -4.88
CA ASN A 62 12.79 3.70 -6.33
C ASN A 62 13.41 2.35 -6.72
N GLU A 63 14.43 1.90 -5.98
CA GLU A 63 15.12 0.63 -6.23
C GLU A 63 14.24 -0.61 -6.00
N GLN A 64 13.16 -0.48 -5.24
CA GLN A 64 12.28 -1.59 -4.85
C GLN A 64 10.97 -1.61 -5.64
N ILE A 65 10.78 -0.72 -6.62
CA ILE A 65 9.53 -0.58 -7.37
C ILE A 65 9.28 -1.84 -8.21
N ARG A 66 8.11 -2.47 -7.98
CA ARG A 66 7.58 -3.55 -8.81
C ARG A 66 6.42 -3.11 -9.69
N LYS A 67 5.53 -2.26 -9.15
CA LYS A 67 4.50 -1.58 -9.93
C LYS A 67 4.68 -0.07 -9.77
N PRO A 68 4.80 0.68 -10.87
CA PRO A 68 5.08 2.11 -10.83
C PRO A 68 3.93 2.90 -10.18
N PRO A 69 4.19 4.12 -9.67
CA PRO A 69 3.14 4.97 -9.11
C PRO A 69 2.21 5.45 -10.22
N GLN A 70 0.95 5.03 -10.16
CA GLN A 70 -0.10 5.55 -11.04
C GLN A 70 -1.47 5.38 -10.39
N ARG A 71 -2.48 6.02 -10.99
CA ARG A 71 -3.88 5.76 -10.67
C ARG A 71 -4.27 4.40 -11.25
N TYR A 72 -4.69 3.49 -10.40
CA TYR A 72 -5.27 2.22 -10.79
C TYR A 72 -6.76 2.24 -10.48
N CYS A 73 -7.56 1.73 -11.43
CA CYS A 73 -8.99 1.54 -11.27
C CYS A 73 -9.29 0.04 -11.37
N GLU A 74 -9.41 -0.64 -10.23
CA GLU A 74 -9.70 -2.07 -10.16
C GLU A 74 -11.22 -2.27 -10.16
N VAL A 75 -11.80 -2.32 -11.37
CA VAL A 75 -13.26 -2.43 -11.55
C VAL A 75 -13.83 -3.69 -10.90
N SER A 76 -13.12 -4.82 -10.95
CA SER A 76 -13.54 -6.07 -10.31
C SER A 76 -13.57 -5.99 -8.78
N GLU A 77 -12.75 -5.12 -8.20
CA GLU A 77 -12.57 -4.96 -6.76
C GLU A 77 -13.33 -3.75 -6.18
N GLY A 78 -13.90 -2.89 -7.03
CA GLY A 78 -14.77 -1.80 -6.58
C GLY A 78 -14.01 -0.54 -6.13
N TRP A 79 -12.75 -0.35 -6.53
CA TRP A 79 -11.97 0.80 -6.06
C TRP A 79 -11.07 1.44 -7.12
N GLY A 80 -10.78 2.73 -6.92
CA GLY A 80 -9.83 3.51 -7.69
C GLY A 80 -8.88 4.26 -6.77
N LEU A 81 -7.58 4.03 -6.91
CA LEU A 81 -6.56 4.54 -6.00
C LEU A 81 -5.24 4.80 -6.74
N GLU A 82 -4.56 5.91 -6.42
CA GLU A 82 -3.16 6.06 -6.79
C GLU A 82 -2.29 5.35 -5.77
N TYR A 83 -1.50 4.38 -6.21
CA TYR A 83 -0.59 3.66 -5.32
C TYR A 83 0.68 3.26 -6.05
N ILE A 84 1.70 2.93 -5.27
CA ILE A 84 2.94 2.31 -5.72
C ILE A 84 3.10 0.96 -5.01
N GLN A 85 3.67 -0.02 -5.71
CA GLN A 85 3.98 -1.32 -5.14
C GLN A 85 5.49 -1.54 -5.11
N PHE A 86 6.02 -1.78 -3.92
CA PHE A 86 7.38 -2.27 -3.72
C PHE A 86 7.40 -3.79 -3.50
N ILE A 87 8.54 -4.41 -3.77
CA ILE A 87 8.86 -5.75 -3.27
C ILE A 87 10.14 -5.66 -2.44
N TYR A 88 10.07 -6.12 -1.18
CA TYR A 88 11.24 -6.20 -0.30
C TYR A 88 11.28 -7.55 0.40
N CYS A 89 12.42 -8.27 0.33
CA CYS A 89 12.55 -9.66 0.81
C CYS A 89 11.42 -10.60 0.32
N GLY A 90 10.89 -10.36 -0.90
CA GLY A 90 9.78 -11.12 -1.48
C GLY A 90 8.39 -10.76 -0.95
N ILE A 91 8.27 -9.80 -0.04
CA ILE A 91 7.00 -9.31 0.50
C ILE A 91 6.55 -8.09 -0.28
N LYS A 92 5.26 -8.07 -0.61
CA LYS A 92 4.61 -6.95 -1.29
C LYS A 92 4.30 -5.85 -0.29
N ILE A 93 4.67 -4.62 -0.63
CA ILE A 93 4.34 -3.42 0.16
C ILE A 93 3.64 -2.43 -0.76
N GLU A 94 2.41 -2.05 -0.43
CA GLU A 94 1.62 -1.09 -1.18
C GLU A 94 1.49 0.21 -0.40
N VAL A 95 1.93 1.30 -1.02
CA VAL A 95 1.80 2.65 -0.47
C VAL A 95 0.77 3.41 -1.29
N GLY A 96 -0.36 3.74 -0.67
CA GLY A 96 -1.46 4.48 -1.28
C GLY A 96 -1.35 5.99 -1.06
N ASN A 97 -1.73 6.75 -2.08
CA ASN A 97 -2.11 8.15 -1.98
C ASN A 97 -3.65 8.25 -1.83
N PRO A 98 -4.19 8.65 -0.67
CA PRO A 98 -5.62 8.71 -0.47
C PRO A 98 -6.31 9.84 -1.25
N ASN A 99 -5.55 10.78 -1.85
CA ASN A 99 -6.13 11.91 -2.56
C ASN A 99 -6.88 11.44 -3.82
N GLY A 100 -8.19 11.64 -3.82
CA GLY A 100 -9.06 11.22 -4.92
C GLY A 100 -9.25 9.69 -5.00
N ALA A 101 -8.99 8.98 -3.89
CA ALA A 101 -9.39 7.58 -3.74
C ALA A 101 -10.91 7.46 -3.82
N LYS A 102 -11.39 6.39 -4.45
CA LYS A 102 -12.83 6.15 -4.67
C LYS A 102 -13.17 4.69 -4.40
N ILE A 103 -14.32 4.48 -3.77
CA ILE A 103 -14.99 3.19 -3.66
C ILE A 103 -16.27 3.28 -4.50
N PHE A 104 -16.60 2.23 -5.22
CA PHE A 104 -17.79 2.15 -6.05
C PHE A 104 -18.50 0.81 -5.90
N ASP A 105 -19.78 0.79 -6.25
CA ASP A 105 -20.55 -0.45 -6.28
C ASP A 105 -20.02 -1.34 -7.40
N LYS A 106 -19.58 -2.55 -7.04
CA LYS A 106 -19.15 -3.61 -7.96
C LYS A 106 -20.21 -3.96 -9.02
N LYS A 107 -21.49 -3.67 -8.77
CA LYS A 107 -22.59 -3.85 -9.72
C LYS A 107 -22.56 -2.87 -10.91
N MET A 108 -21.75 -1.81 -10.85
CA MET A 108 -21.51 -0.93 -12.00
C MET A 108 -20.65 -1.66 -13.06
N LYS A 109 -21.32 -2.40 -13.96
CA LYS A 109 -20.70 -3.27 -14.98
C LYS A 109 -19.70 -2.58 -15.93
N ASN A 110 -19.79 -1.27 -16.08
CA ASN A 110 -18.96 -0.50 -17.00
C ASN A 110 -17.85 0.29 -16.30
N GLY A 111 -17.71 0.14 -14.97
CA GLY A 111 -16.94 1.08 -14.15
C GLY A 111 -17.48 2.51 -14.28
N PRO A 112 -16.94 3.47 -13.51
CA PRO A 112 -17.27 4.87 -13.75
C PRO A 112 -16.60 5.33 -15.06
N LEU A 113 -17.31 6.13 -15.86
CA LEU A 113 -16.73 6.80 -17.03
C LEU A 113 -15.71 7.83 -16.51
N TRP A 114 -14.44 7.45 -16.51
CA TRP A 114 -13.34 8.33 -16.14
C TRP A 114 -12.84 9.05 -17.40
N ASN A 115 -13.11 10.36 -17.47
CA ASN A 115 -12.49 11.28 -18.43
C ASN A 115 -11.08 11.65 -17.97
#